data_AF-A0A939EGF4-F1
#
_entry.id   AF-A0A939EGF4-F1
#
_cell.length_a   1.000
_cell.length_b   1.000
_cell.length_c   1.000
_cell.angle_alpha   90.00
_cell.angle_beta   90.00
_cell.angle_gamma   90.00
#
_symmetry.space_group_name_H-M   'P 1'
#
loop_
_entity.id
_entity.type
_entity.pdbx_description
1 polymer ?
#
loop_
_entity_poly.entity_id
_entity_poly.type
_entity_poly.pdbx_seq_one_letter_code
_entity_poly.pdbx_strand_id
1 'polypeptide(L)'
;MKTNLLAGITFAATLLTTIASHAATVSPVFTDEGIDTTGTATSTRMYRADLTGLGLSKIGSVTLKDSNSGVGGSSGIYSGFDLDAVFLDVDGLLSTDTDRYYANSFLFTAGTTRSGSYAGPSPSGGPTNGSSDATTVDESWATLNDIDGLYFSTGSLTFGDGGILTAIFSPEITVGSSLFLFAGEVSGDPGETLTGLVEISDTTPVSAVPLPAALPLLAGSLGLFGMVSARRKRTAG
;
A
#
# COMPACT_ATOMS: atom_id res chain seq x y z
N MET A 1 61.05 43.64 -5.41
CA MET A 1 60.54 42.25 -5.50
C MET A 1 59.72 41.94 -4.26
N LYS A 2 58.39 41.90 -4.37
CA LYS A 2 57.48 41.32 -3.36
C LYS A 2 56.35 40.64 -4.12
N THR A 3 56.39 39.31 -4.16
CA THR A 3 55.38 38.43 -4.74
C THR A 3 54.32 38.15 -3.70
N ASN A 4 53.10 38.66 -3.88
CA ASN A 4 51.94 38.27 -3.07
C ASN A 4 51.28 37.05 -3.72
N LEU A 5 51.51 35.89 -3.11
CA LEU A 5 50.86 34.62 -3.44
C LEU A 5 49.52 34.58 -2.68
N LEU A 6 48.40 34.88 -3.37
CA LEU A 6 47.06 34.62 -2.82
C LEU A 6 46.68 33.18 -3.19
N ALA A 7 46.72 32.29 -2.20
CA ALA A 7 46.19 30.94 -2.31
C ALA A 7 44.65 31.01 -2.24
N GLY A 8 43.99 30.79 -3.39
CA GLY A 8 42.54 30.59 -3.46
C GLY A 8 42.21 29.14 -3.14
N ILE A 9 41.61 28.89 -1.97
CA ILE A 9 41.00 27.59 -1.65
C ILE A 9 39.62 27.57 -2.32
N THR A 10 39.49 26.84 -3.43
CA THR A 10 38.21 26.58 -4.09
C THR A 10 37.52 25.44 -3.35
N PHE A 11 36.52 25.76 -2.53
CA PHE A 11 35.64 24.77 -1.90
C PHE A 11 34.59 24.35 -2.93
N ALA A 12 34.76 23.17 -3.53
CA ALA A 12 33.74 22.57 -4.39
C ALA A 12 32.61 22.03 -3.49
N ALA A 13 31.53 22.80 -3.34
CA ALA A 13 30.32 22.33 -2.70
C ALA A 13 29.55 21.46 -3.71
N THR A 14 29.75 20.15 -3.65
CA THR A 14 28.93 19.18 -4.40
C THR A 14 27.53 19.17 -3.80
N LEU A 15 26.61 19.91 -4.43
CA LEU A 15 25.20 19.90 -4.07
C LEU A 15 24.62 18.53 -4.46
N LEU A 16 24.51 17.60 -3.51
CA LEU A 16 23.69 16.40 -3.70
C LEU A 16 22.23 16.85 -3.69
N THR A 17 21.64 17.06 -4.87
CA THR A 17 20.19 17.15 -5.03
C THR A 17 19.62 15.75 -4.83
N THR A 18 19.08 15.49 -3.65
CA THR A 18 18.18 14.36 -3.44
C THR A 18 16.91 14.63 -4.24
N ILE A 19 16.78 13.99 -5.39
CA ILE A 19 15.52 13.95 -6.12
C ILE A 19 14.60 13.06 -5.30
N ALA A 20 13.63 13.65 -4.61
CA ALA A 20 12.54 12.88 -4.03
C ALA A 20 11.78 12.24 -5.21
N SER A 21 11.82 10.91 -5.34
CA SER A 21 10.91 10.23 -6.24
C SER A 21 9.51 10.37 -5.63
N HIS A 22 8.67 11.20 -6.24
CA HIS A 22 7.26 11.18 -5.92
C HIS A 22 6.69 9.89 -6.48
N ALA A 23 6.22 9.00 -5.60
CA ALA A 23 5.43 7.86 -6.02
C ALA A 23 4.20 8.38 -6.77
N ALA A 24 3.99 7.91 -7.99
CA ALA A 24 2.77 8.23 -8.72
C ALA A 24 1.64 7.39 -8.12
N THR A 25 0.64 8.04 -7.53
CA THR A 25 -0.56 7.36 -7.01
C THR A 25 -1.73 7.58 -7.94
N VAL A 26 -2.39 6.49 -8.33
CA VAL A 26 -3.62 6.52 -9.14
C VAL A 26 -4.71 5.69 -8.48
N SER A 27 -5.95 6.10 -8.69
CA SER A 27 -7.13 5.36 -8.24
C SER A 27 -7.93 4.89 -9.44
N PRO A 28 -7.88 3.58 -9.78
CA PRO A 28 -8.61 3.07 -10.93
C PRO A 28 -10.12 3.00 -10.65
N VAL A 29 -10.88 2.85 -11.73
CA VAL A 29 -12.32 2.55 -11.66
C VAL A 29 -12.49 1.03 -11.80
N PHE A 30 -13.25 0.43 -10.88
CA PHE A 30 -13.56 -0.99 -10.93
C PHE A 30 -14.83 -1.27 -11.74
N THR A 31 -14.81 -2.40 -12.44
CA THR A 31 -15.95 -3.03 -13.08
C THR A 31 -16.26 -4.32 -12.33
N ASP A 32 -17.53 -4.59 -12.07
CA ASP A 32 -17.99 -5.86 -11.50
C ASP A 32 -17.96 -6.95 -12.59
N GLU A 33 -17.20 -8.02 -12.35
CA GLU A 33 -17.06 -9.18 -13.25
C GLU A 33 -18.02 -10.31 -12.86
N GLY A 34 -18.86 -10.11 -11.85
CA GLY A 34 -19.82 -11.08 -11.35
C GLY A 34 -19.25 -11.99 -10.27
N ILE A 35 -19.98 -13.08 -10.00
CA ILE A 35 -19.60 -14.07 -8.99
C ILE A 35 -18.78 -15.17 -9.67
N ASP A 36 -17.56 -15.36 -9.19
CA ASP A 36 -16.80 -16.57 -9.43
C ASP A 36 -17.29 -17.68 -8.50
N THR A 37 -17.74 -18.78 -9.10
CA THR A 37 -18.15 -20.01 -8.42
C THR A 37 -17.25 -21.18 -8.78
N THR A 38 -16.09 -20.92 -9.39
CA THR A 38 -15.12 -21.94 -9.73
C THR A 38 -14.25 -22.26 -8.51
N GLY A 39 -13.74 -23.49 -8.44
CA GLY A 39 -12.88 -23.91 -7.33
C GLY A 39 -13.61 -24.19 -6.02
N THR A 40 -12.97 -23.85 -4.90
CA THR A 40 -13.44 -24.09 -3.52
C THR A 40 -14.19 -22.90 -2.92
N ALA A 41 -14.08 -21.71 -3.52
CA ALA A 41 -14.82 -20.54 -3.08
C ALA A 41 -16.34 -20.80 -3.16
N THR A 42 -17.05 -20.42 -2.10
CA THR A 42 -18.51 -20.59 -2.06
C THR A 42 -19.25 -19.56 -2.91
N SER A 43 -18.62 -18.41 -3.19
CA SER A 43 -19.10 -17.34 -4.09
C SER A 43 -18.28 -16.06 -3.85
N THR A 44 -17.30 -15.81 -4.70
CA THR A 44 -16.48 -14.60 -4.62
C THR A 44 -16.92 -13.65 -5.70
N ARG A 45 -17.33 -12.43 -5.34
CA ARG A 45 -17.62 -11.41 -6.34
C ARG A 45 -16.32 -10.73 -6.74
N MET A 46 -16.02 -10.78 -8.03
CA MET A 46 -14.77 -10.29 -8.58
C MET A 46 -14.95 -8.89 -9.15
N TYR A 47 -14.03 -8.01 -8.80
CA TYR A 47 -13.94 -6.66 -9.34
C TYR A 47 -12.64 -6.52 -10.12
N ARG A 48 -12.71 -5.91 -11.31
CA ARG A 48 -11.55 -5.67 -12.17
C ARG A 48 -11.34 -4.19 -12.46
N ALA A 49 -10.09 -3.74 -12.43
CA ALA A 49 -9.67 -2.41 -12.80
C ALA A 49 -8.62 -2.47 -13.92
N ASP A 50 -8.80 -1.71 -14.99
CA ASP A 50 -7.77 -1.52 -16.03
C ASP A 50 -6.73 -0.50 -15.55
N LEU A 51 -5.47 -0.90 -15.55
CA LEU A 51 -4.35 -0.08 -15.12
C LEU A 51 -3.58 0.56 -16.29
N THR A 52 -3.96 0.19 -17.50
CA THR A 52 -3.34 0.65 -18.73
C THR A 52 -3.62 2.13 -18.94
N GLY A 53 -2.58 2.90 -19.32
CA GLY A 53 -2.74 4.33 -19.61
C GLY A 53 -2.87 5.23 -18.39
N LEU A 54 -2.73 4.71 -17.16
CA LEU A 54 -2.72 5.51 -15.93
C LEU A 54 -1.38 6.23 -15.67
N GLY A 55 -0.43 6.14 -16.61
CA GLY A 55 0.89 6.79 -16.51
C GLY A 55 1.89 6.07 -15.60
N LEU A 56 1.54 4.90 -15.07
CA LEU A 56 2.45 4.02 -14.36
C LEU A 56 3.26 3.17 -15.34
N SER A 57 4.56 3.03 -15.09
CA SER A 57 5.43 2.11 -15.85
C SER A 57 5.65 0.77 -15.12
N LYS A 58 5.34 0.75 -13.83
CA LYS A 58 5.49 -0.39 -12.93
C LYS A 58 4.56 -0.24 -11.72
N ILE A 59 4.34 -1.33 -11.01
CA ILE A 59 3.55 -1.41 -9.78
C ILE A 59 4.39 -2.05 -8.69
N GLY A 60 4.64 -1.30 -7.62
CA GLY A 60 5.29 -1.81 -6.41
C GLY A 60 4.31 -2.12 -5.29
N SER A 61 3.13 -1.48 -5.27
CA SER A 61 2.08 -1.81 -4.33
C SER A 61 0.69 -1.41 -4.78
N VAL A 62 -0.31 -2.09 -4.22
CA VAL A 62 -1.74 -1.78 -4.34
C VAL A 62 -2.30 -1.65 -2.93
N THR A 63 -2.83 -0.48 -2.60
CA THR A 63 -3.49 -0.22 -1.32
C THR A 63 -4.99 -0.24 -1.51
N LEU A 64 -5.71 -1.06 -0.74
CA LEU A 64 -7.17 -1.15 -0.70
C LEU A 64 -7.64 -0.57 0.64
N LYS A 65 -8.70 0.23 0.61
CA LYS A 65 -9.29 0.84 1.81
C LYS A 65 -10.76 0.48 1.89
N ASP A 66 -11.21 0.15 3.09
CA ASP A 66 -12.64 0.11 3.37
C ASP A 66 -13.21 1.54 3.33
N SER A 67 -14.48 1.67 2.92
CA SER A 67 -15.15 2.96 2.73
C SER A 67 -15.41 3.73 4.02
N ASN A 68 -15.31 3.06 5.17
CA ASN A 68 -15.69 3.56 6.49
C ASN A 68 -17.15 4.07 6.53
N SER A 69 -18.02 3.54 5.67
CA SER A 69 -19.43 3.95 5.60
C SER A 69 -20.28 3.35 6.72
N GLY A 70 -19.79 2.28 7.37
CA GLY A 70 -20.56 1.51 8.35
C GLY A 70 -21.68 0.67 7.72
N VAL A 71 -21.74 0.56 6.39
CA VAL A 71 -22.77 -0.13 5.61
C VAL A 71 -22.14 -1.29 4.83
N GLY A 72 -22.91 -2.37 4.68
CA GLY A 72 -22.43 -3.62 4.10
C GLY A 72 -21.78 -4.51 5.16
N GLY A 73 -21.38 -5.74 4.79
CA GLY A 73 -20.73 -6.69 5.68
C GLY A 73 -21.61 -7.12 6.87
N SER A 74 -21.12 -8.05 7.68
CA SER A 74 -21.80 -8.46 8.91
C SER A 74 -21.31 -7.65 10.13
N SER A 75 -22.10 -7.62 11.20
CA SER A 75 -21.62 -7.03 12.47
C SER A 75 -20.52 -7.90 13.11
N GLY A 76 -19.69 -7.35 13.99
CA GLY A 76 -18.61 -8.09 14.66
C GLY A 76 -17.34 -8.18 13.81
N ILE A 77 -16.65 -9.33 13.84
CA ILE A 77 -15.35 -9.53 13.17
C ILE A 77 -15.41 -9.49 11.64
N TYR A 78 -16.61 -9.46 11.06
CA TYR A 78 -16.91 -9.39 9.62
C TYR A 78 -17.45 -8.01 9.21
N SER A 79 -17.07 -6.95 9.92
CA SER A 79 -17.49 -5.58 9.61
C SER A 79 -16.65 -4.99 8.49
N GLY A 80 -17.29 -4.41 7.47
CA GLY A 80 -16.57 -3.85 6.32
C GLY A 80 -16.15 -4.95 5.33
N PHE A 81 -15.38 -4.53 4.34
CA PHE A 81 -15.00 -5.36 3.18
C PHE A 81 -14.31 -6.69 3.55
N ASP A 82 -14.88 -7.80 3.06
CA ASP A 82 -14.36 -9.17 3.20
C ASP A 82 -13.52 -9.56 1.97
N LEU A 83 -12.23 -9.21 1.97
CA LEU A 83 -11.32 -9.51 0.86
C LEU A 83 -10.99 -11.01 0.82
N ASP A 84 -11.32 -11.66 -0.29
CA ASP A 84 -10.89 -13.02 -0.64
C ASP A 84 -9.54 -13.01 -1.34
N ALA A 85 -9.45 -12.30 -2.47
CA ALA A 85 -8.29 -12.36 -3.35
C ALA A 85 -7.85 -10.98 -3.82
N VAL A 86 -6.55 -10.77 -4.01
CA VAL A 86 -6.01 -9.60 -4.73
C VAL A 86 -4.81 -9.98 -5.59
N PHE A 87 -4.87 -9.69 -6.88
CA PHE A 87 -3.78 -10.00 -7.81
C PHE A 87 -3.81 -9.09 -9.03
N LEU A 88 -2.67 -9.00 -9.71
CA LEU A 88 -2.57 -8.37 -11.03
C LEU A 88 -2.68 -9.44 -12.11
N ASP A 89 -3.17 -9.07 -13.28
CA ASP A 89 -3.42 -9.98 -14.40
C ASP A 89 -3.08 -9.32 -15.72
N VAL A 90 -2.47 -10.04 -16.67
CA VAL A 90 -1.91 -9.42 -17.88
C VAL A 90 -2.98 -9.16 -18.93
N ASP A 91 -3.86 -10.13 -19.18
CA ASP A 91 -4.85 -10.04 -20.26
C ASP A 91 -6.25 -9.61 -19.78
N GLY A 92 -6.47 -9.59 -18.46
CA GLY A 92 -7.71 -9.15 -17.83
C GLY A 92 -8.81 -10.20 -17.88
N LEU A 93 -8.47 -11.47 -18.12
CA LEU A 93 -9.41 -12.59 -18.19
C LEU A 93 -9.32 -13.42 -16.91
N LEU A 94 -10.36 -13.37 -16.09
CA LEU A 94 -10.40 -14.15 -14.85
C LEU A 94 -10.23 -15.67 -15.08
N SER A 95 -10.55 -16.19 -16.27
CA SER A 95 -10.42 -17.61 -16.60
C SER A 95 -8.98 -18.08 -16.85
N THR A 96 -8.01 -17.17 -16.98
CA THR A 96 -6.58 -17.50 -17.15
C THR A 96 -5.85 -17.23 -15.84
N ASP A 97 -5.11 -18.23 -15.36
CA ASP A 97 -4.37 -18.18 -14.10
C ASP A 97 -2.86 -18.09 -14.29
N THR A 98 -2.36 -18.48 -15.47
CA THR A 98 -0.93 -18.57 -15.78
C THR A 98 -0.21 -17.23 -15.88
N ASP A 99 -0.94 -16.13 -16.00
CA ASP A 99 -0.44 -14.77 -16.18
C ASP A 99 -0.79 -13.84 -15.00
N ARG A 100 -1.22 -14.42 -13.88
CA ARG A 100 -1.46 -13.69 -12.64
C ARG A 100 -0.16 -13.39 -11.90
N TYR A 101 -0.08 -12.19 -11.34
CA TYR A 101 0.96 -11.79 -10.38
C TYR A 101 0.34 -11.59 -9.01
N TYR A 102 0.87 -12.33 -8.05
CA TYR A 102 0.44 -12.30 -6.66
C TYR A 102 1.33 -11.41 -5.80
N ALA A 103 0.77 -10.90 -4.72
CA ALA A 103 1.52 -10.12 -3.76
C ALA A 103 2.52 -11.00 -3.00
N ASN A 104 3.69 -10.44 -2.69
CA ASN A 104 4.72 -11.11 -1.89
C ASN A 104 4.47 -10.97 -0.39
N SER A 105 3.79 -9.91 0.01
CA SER A 105 3.44 -9.62 1.41
C SER A 105 2.32 -8.59 1.50
N PHE A 106 1.77 -8.46 2.71
CA PHE A 106 0.69 -7.54 3.01
C PHE A 106 1.02 -6.66 4.21
N LEU A 107 0.73 -5.36 4.12
CA LEU A 107 0.67 -4.45 5.26
C LEU A 107 -0.78 -4.21 5.61
N PHE A 108 -1.16 -4.47 6.85
CA PHE A 108 -2.56 -4.37 7.28
C PHE A 108 -2.72 -3.36 8.40
N THR A 109 -3.88 -2.73 8.45
CA THR A 109 -4.37 -1.96 9.58
C THR A 109 -5.87 -2.19 9.67
N ALA A 110 -6.29 -2.88 10.71
CA ALA A 110 -7.70 -3.15 10.96
C ALA A 110 -8.46 -1.85 11.23
N GLY A 111 -9.64 -1.77 10.66
CA GLY A 111 -10.65 -0.77 10.98
C GLY A 111 -11.39 -1.10 12.27
N THR A 112 -12.50 -0.40 12.52
CA THR A 112 -13.35 -0.68 13.66
C THR A 112 -14.37 -1.78 13.37
N THR A 113 -14.58 -2.69 14.31
CA THR A 113 -15.67 -3.66 14.23
C THR A 113 -16.95 -3.08 14.82
N ARG A 114 -18.09 -3.30 14.15
CA ARG A 114 -19.42 -2.94 14.65
C ARG A 114 -19.86 -3.93 15.72
N SER A 115 -20.64 -3.47 16.69
CA SER A 115 -21.25 -4.37 17.67
C SER A 115 -22.28 -5.29 17.01
N GLY A 116 -22.34 -6.55 17.43
CA GLY A 116 -23.40 -7.46 17.00
C GLY A 116 -23.07 -8.94 17.13
N SER A 117 -23.72 -9.77 16.31
CA SER A 117 -23.85 -11.22 16.52
C SER A 117 -22.57 -12.01 16.31
N TYR A 118 -21.61 -11.49 15.55
CA TYR A 118 -20.31 -12.14 15.31
C TYR A 118 -19.17 -11.48 16.10
N ALA A 119 -19.45 -11.03 17.32
CA ALA A 119 -18.47 -10.37 18.20
C ALA A 119 -17.49 -11.33 18.92
N GLY A 120 -17.44 -12.60 18.52
CA GLY A 120 -16.44 -13.55 19.04
C GLY A 120 -15.02 -13.13 18.62
N PRO A 121 -13.97 -13.55 19.34
CA PRO A 121 -12.61 -13.30 18.87
C PRO A 121 -12.44 -13.94 17.48
N SER A 122 -11.72 -13.26 16.59
CA SER A 122 -11.35 -13.84 15.30
C SER A 122 -10.65 -15.19 15.53
N PRO A 123 -10.93 -16.25 14.75
CA PRO A 123 -10.27 -17.54 14.87
C PRO A 123 -8.74 -17.45 14.78
N SER A 124 -8.22 -16.44 14.08
CA SER A 124 -6.80 -16.12 13.91
C SER A 124 -6.22 -15.23 15.03
N GLY A 125 -7.04 -14.73 15.97
CA GLY A 125 -6.61 -14.00 17.16
C GLY A 125 -6.63 -12.47 17.07
N GLY A 126 -6.82 -11.91 15.87
CA GLY A 126 -6.94 -10.46 15.64
C GLY A 126 -8.36 -9.90 15.81
N PRO A 127 -8.53 -8.58 15.56
CA PRO A 127 -9.83 -7.91 15.71
C PRO A 127 -10.83 -8.24 14.58
N THR A 128 -10.36 -8.65 13.40
CA THR A 128 -11.20 -8.97 12.23
C THR A 128 -10.90 -10.38 11.70
N ASN A 129 -11.80 -10.98 10.92
CA ASN A 129 -11.55 -12.30 10.31
C ASN A 129 -10.25 -12.27 9.49
N GLY A 130 -9.42 -13.32 9.58
CA GLY A 130 -8.17 -13.42 8.83
C GLY A 130 -7.02 -12.53 9.30
N SER A 131 -7.17 -11.83 10.42
CA SER A 131 -6.09 -11.06 11.06
C SER A 131 -5.55 -11.77 12.31
N SER A 132 -4.23 -11.76 12.52
CA SER A 132 -3.62 -12.29 13.76
C SER A 132 -3.51 -11.22 14.85
N ASP A 133 -3.46 -9.94 14.44
CA ASP A 133 -3.55 -8.77 15.30
C ASP A 133 -4.09 -7.57 14.48
N ALA A 134 -4.17 -6.38 15.06
CA ALA A 134 -4.71 -5.20 14.39
C ALA A 134 -3.89 -4.67 13.20
N THR A 135 -2.69 -5.21 12.96
CA THR A 135 -1.73 -4.77 11.94
C THR A 135 -1.18 -5.89 11.07
N THR A 136 -1.55 -7.14 11.36
CA THR A 136 -0.98 -8.33 10.73
C THR A 136 -2.08 -9.24 10.19
N VAL A 137 -1.93 -9.61 8.92
CA VAL A 137 -2.75 -10.66 8.28
C VAL A 137 -2.29 -12.03 8.77
N ASP A 138 -3.23 -12.90 9.11
CA ASP A 138 -2.94 -14.32 9.26
C ASP A 138 -3.02 -14.99 7.89
N GLU A 139 -1.89 -15.03 7.18
CA GLU A 139 -1.82 -15.60 5.83
C GLU A 139 -2.06 -17.12 5.80
N SER A 140 -2.06 -17.80 6.97
CA SER A 140 -2.48 -19.21 7.05
C SER A 140 -4.00 -19.39 7.09
N TRP A 141 -4.74 -18.30 7.37
CA TRP A 141 -6.20 -18.26 7.40
C TRP A 141 -6.80 -17.57 6.18
N ALA A 142 -6.27 -16.42 5.77
CA ALA A 142 -6.90 -15.53 4.79
C ALA A 142 -6.58 -15.84 3.32
N THR A 143 -5.49 -16.58 3.03
CA THR A 143 -5.10 -17.05 1.68
C THR A 143 -5.34 -16.08 0.52
N LEU A 144 -4.97 -14.80 0.68
CA LEU A 144 -5.29 -13.69 -0.24
C LEU A 144 -4.72 -13.77 -1.68
N ASN A 145 -3.94 -14.81 -1.96
CA ASN A 145 -3.39 -15.12 -3.28
C ASN A 145 -4.18 -16.22 -4.01
N ASP A 146 -5.26 -16.71 -3.41
CA ASP A 146 -6.18 -17.68 -4.00
C ASP A 146 -7.60 -17.11 -3.98
N ILE A 147 -8.47 -17.67 -4.83
CA ILE A 147 -9.91 -17.38 -4.81
C ILE A 147 -10.55 -18.57 -4.11
N ASP A 148 -10.61 -18.53 -2.78
CA ASP A 148 -11.03 -19.68 -1.96
C ASP A 148 -11.89 -19.32 -0.75
N GLY A 149 -12.28 -18.05 -0.63
CA GLY A 149 -13.08 -17.50 0.44
C GLY A 149 -14.39 -18.24 0.68
N LEU A 150 -14.56 -18.60 1.96
CA LEU A 150 -15.77 -19.22 2.49
C LEU A 150 -16.47 -18.27 3.45
N TYR A 151 -17.80 -18.22 3.38
CA TYR A 151 -18.57 -17.37 4.28
C TYR A 151 -18.31 -17.69 5.74
N PHE A 152 -18.02 -16.63 6.51
CA PHE A 152 -17.79 -16.71 7.94
C PHE A 152 -16.75 -17.79 8.32
N SER A 153 -15.74 -17.97 7.47
CA SER A 153 -14.75 -19.02 7.58
C SER A 153 -13.38 -18.56 7.03
N THR A 154 -12.54 -19.51 6.64
CA THR A 154 -11.21 -19.29 6.06
C THR A 154 -11.28 -18.74 4.64
N GLY A 155 -10.14 -18.30 4.12
CA GLY A 155 -10.00 -17.79 2.76
C GLY A 155 -10.34 -16.31 2.61
N SER A 156 -10.39 -15.56 3.70
CA SER A 156 -10.60 -14.12 3.60
C SER A 156 -10.04 -13.32 4.76
N LEU A 157 -9.83 -12.03 4.48
CA LEU A 157 -9.52 -10.99 5.45
C LEU A 157 -10.66 -9.95 5.46
N THR A 158 -11.29 -9.77 6.62
CA THR A 158 -12.19 -8.64 6.83
C THR A 158 -11.40 -7.40 7.23
N PHE A 159 -11.69 -6.25 6.63
CA PHE A 159 -10.95 -5.01 6.91
C PHE A 159 -11.35 -4.32 8.21
N GLY A 160 -12.62 -4.38 8.62
CA GLY A 160 -13.16 -3.42 9.59
C GLY A 160 -13.55 -2.11 8.90
N ASP A 161 -14.45 -1.34 9.52
CA ASP A 161 -14.81 -0.01 9.03
C ASP A 161 -13.57 0.90 9.03
N GLY A 162 -13.17 1.38 7.85
CA GLY A 162 -11.97 2.20 7.62
C GLY A 162 -10.64 1.43 7.66
N GLY A 163 -10.68 0.10 7.61
CA GLY A 163 -9.49 -0.74 7.50
C GLY A 163 -8.75 -0.56 6.18
N ILE A 164 -7.45 -0.90 6.19
CA ILE A 164 -6.55 -0.71 5.05
C ILE A 164 -5.66 -1.94 4.89
N LEU A 165 -5.52 -2.39 3.64
CA LEU A 165 -4.55 -3.40 3.23
C LEU A 165 -3.66 -2.83 2.13
N THR A 166 -2.35 -3.06 2.20
CA THR A 166 -1.41 -2.80 1.10
C THR A 166 -0.76 -4.10 0.66
N ALA A 167 -1.10 -4.55 -0.54
CA ALA A 167 -0.44 -5.65 -1.23
C ALA A 167 0.88 -5.16 -1.84
N ILE A 168 1.99 -5.84 -1.54
CA ILE A 168 3.33 -5.47 -1.99
C ILE A 168 3.82 -6.44 -3.06
N PHE A 169 4.36 -5.89 -4.16
CA PHE A 169 4.97 -6.64 -5.25
C PHE A 169 6.49 -6.40 -5.25
N SER A 170 7.26 -7.46 -5.08
CA SER A 170 8.72 -7.46 -5.03
C SER A 170 9.28 -8.70 -5.75
N PRO A 171 9.87 -8.55 -6.94
CA PRO A 171 10.12 -7.29 -7.66
C PRO A 171 8.83 -6.59 -8.12
N GLU A 172 8.94 -5.30 -8.42
CA GLU A 172 7.84 -4.50 -8.99
C GLU A 172 7.39 -5.08 -10.34
N ILE A 173 6.09 -5.05 -10.62
CA ILE A 173 5.51 -5.59 -11.85
C ILE A 173 5.50 -4.51 -12.94
N THR A 174 6.02 -4.82 -14.12
CA THR A 174 6.04 -3.85 -15.24
C THR A 174 4.63 -3.69 -15.83
N VAL A 175 4.22 -2.44 -16.05
CA VAL A 175 2.96 -2.15 -16.78
C VAL A 175 3.27 -2.22 -18.27
N GLY A 176 2.84 -3.32 -18.91
CA GLY A 176 3.03 -3.56 -20.33
C GLY A 176 1.98 -2.87 -21.21
N SER A 177 1.60 -3.53 -22.30
CA SER A 177 0.49 -3.07 -23.15
C SER A 177 -0.89 -3.25 -22.49
N SER A 178 -0.97 -4.10 -21.48
CA SER A 178 -2.16 -4.38 -20.69
C SER A 178 -1.71 -4.82 -19.30
N LEU A 179 -2.47 -4.40 -18.29
CA LEU A 179 -2.37 -4.89 -16.93
C LEU A 179 -3.65 -4.54 -16.19
N PHE A 180 -4.20 -5.49 -15.46
CA PHE A 180 -5.44 -5.35 -14.73
C PHE A 180 -5.20 -5.68 -13.25
N LEU A 181 -5.97 -5.05 -12.38
CA LEU A 181 -6.07 -5.41 -10.97
C LEU A 181 -7.39 -6.14 -10.73
N PHE A 182 -7.31 -7.31 -10.13
CA PHE A 182 -8.45 -8.03 -9.59
C PHE A 182 -8.48 -7.94 -8.07
N ALA A 183 -9.68 -7.76 -7.53
CA ALA A 183 -9.97 -7.90 -6.12
C ALA A 183 -11.27 -8.69 -5.95
N GLY A 184 -11.25 -9.71 -5.10
CA GLY A 184 -12.39 -10.56 -4.80
C GLY A 184 -12.98 -10.25 -3.44
N GLU A 185 -14.29 -10.14 -3.35
CA GLU A 185 -15.05 -10.04 -2.11
C GLU A 185 -15.75 -11.37 -1.84
N VAL A 186 -15.63 -11.91 -0.62
CA VAL A 186 -16.47 -13.02 -0.18
C VAL A 186 -17.89 -12.49 -0.03
N SER A 187 -18.75 -12.70 -1.03
CA SER A 187 -20.07 -12.07 -1.04
C SER A 187 -21.19 -13.06 -1.30
N GLY A 188 -22.31 -12.83 -0.60
CA GLY A 188 -23.62 -13.45 -0.84
C GLY A 188 -24.71 -12.46 -1.12
N ASP A 189 -24.46 -11.20 -0.75
CA ASP A 189 -25.26 -10.05 -1.09
C ASP A 189 -24.33 -8.93 -1.59
N PRO A 190 -24.72 -8.19 -2.65
CA PRO A 190 -24.00 -7.01 -3.10
C PRO A 190 -24.21 -5.86 -2.10
N GLY A 191 -23.25 -5.67 -1.19
CA GLY A 191 -23.37 -4.69 -0.11
C GLY A 191 -22.20 -3.72 0.01
N GLU A 192 -21.00 -4.12 -0.38
CA GLU A 192 -19.77 -3.34 -0.23
C GLU A 192 -19.07 -3.21 -1.57
N THR A 193 -18.64 -2.00 -1.93
CA THR A 193 -18.00 -1.74 -3.22
C THR A 193 -16.63 -1.13 -3.02
N LEU A 194 -15.62 -1.70 -3.68
CA LEU A 194 -14.22 -1.22 -3.68
C LEU A 194 -13.98 0.11 -4.45
N THR A 195 -15.03 0.78 -4.93
CA THR A 195 -14.88 1.87 -5.90
C THR A 195 -14.23 3.11 -5.28
N GLY A 196 -13.10 3.56 -5.85
CA GLY A 196 -12.44 4.83 -5.51
C GLY A 196 -11.55 4.82 -4.27
N LEU A 197 -11.32 3.65 -3.68
CA LEU A 197 -10.57 3.48 -2.43
C LEU A 197 -9.28 2.67 -2.61
N VAL A 198 -8.92 2.42 -3.87
CA VAL A 198 -7.67 1.76 -4.24
C VAL A 198 -6.65 2.80 -4.68
N GLU A 199 -5.43 2.68 -4.17
CA GLU A 199 -4.29 3.51 -4.51
C GLU A 199 -3.17 2.60 -5.03
N ILE A 200 -2.72 2.84 -6.26
CA ILE A 200 -1.64 2.07 -6.89
C ILE A 200 -0.38 2.93 -6.91
N SER A 201 0.74 2.38 -6.46
CA SER A 201 2.04 3.03 -6.40
C SER A 201 3.07 2.28 -7.24
N ASP A 202 3.93 3.03 -7.92
CA ASP A 202 5.08 2.52 -8.68
C ASP A 202 6.30 2.20 -7.80
N THR A 203 6.18 2.40 -6.48
CA THR A 203 7.23 2.12 -5.52
C THR A 203 6.74 1.15 -4.46
N THR A 204 7.60 0.20 -4.08
CA THR A 204 7.39 -0.60 -2.86
C THR A 204 7.53 0.33 -1.64
N PRO A 205 6.58 0.34 -0.70
CA PRO A 205 6.70 1.11 0.53
C PRO A 205 7.98 0.70 1.27
N VAL A 206 8.96 1.60 1.32
CA VAL A 206 10.14 1.44 2.18
C VAL A 206 9.83 2.10 3.51
N SER A 207 10.03 1.40 4.62
CA SER A 207 10.03 2.07 5.93
C SER A 207 11.01 3.23 5.88
N ALA A 208 10.56 4.43 6.25
CA ALA A 208 11.39 5.62 6.23
C ALA A 208 12.67 5.36 7.04
N VAL A 209 13.81 5.23 6.37
CA VAL A 209 15.10 5.09 7.04
C VAL A 209 15.37 6.42 7.74
N PRO A 210 15.58 6.44 9.08
CA PRO A 210 15.90 7.67 9.78
C PRO A 210 17.11 8.33 9.13
N LEU A 211 17.01 9.63 8.83
CA LEU A 211 18.12 10.40 8.29
C LEU A 211 19.34 10.18 9.21
N PRO A 212 20.53 9.85 8.67
CA PRO A 212 21.73 9.78 9.48
C PRO A 212 21.88 11.07 10.27
N ALA A 213 22.04 10.97 11.59
CA ALA A 213 22.13 12.12 12.50
C ALA A 213 23.23 13.13 12.10
N ALA A 214 24.17 12.73 11.24
CA ALA A 214 25.20 13.57 10.67
C ALA A 214 24.68 14.73 9.79
N LEU A 215 23.54 14.57 9.11
CA LEU A 215 22.98 15.60 8.22
C LEU A 215 22.50 16.88 8.96
N PRO A 216 21.66 16.78 10.02
CA PRO A 216 21.29 17.94 10.82
C PRO A 216 22.49 18.52 11.58
N LEU A 217 23.48 17.71 11.96
CA LEU A 217 24.73 18.18 12.58
C LEU A 217 25.59 19.01 11.61
N LEU A 218 25.72 18.56 10.35
CA LEU A 218 26.46 19.29 9.33
C LEU A 218 25.75 20.62 8.99
N ALA A 219 24.44 20.59 8.80
CA ALA A 219 23.63 21.80 8.55
C ALA A 219 23.69 22.79 9.73
N GLY A 220 23.59 22.28 10.96
CA GLY A 220 23.73 23.09 12.17
C GLY A 220 25.12 23.71 12.31
N SER A 221 26.18 22.94 12.02
CA SER A 221 27.56 23.42 12.09
C SER A 221 27.83 24.54 11.07
N LEU A 222 27.37 24.40 9.83
CA LEU A 222 27.50 25.42 8.78
C LEU A 222 26.74 26.71 9.13
N GLY A 223 25.53 26.59 9.70
CA GLY A 223 24.76 27.74 10.18
C GLY A 223 25.45 28.50 11.31
N LEU A 224 26.03 27.77 12.28
CA LEU A 224 26.81 28.35 13.37
C LEU A 224 28.09 29.04 12.89
N PHE A 225 28.84 28.42 11.97
CA PHE A 225 30.04 29.04 11.40
C PHE A 225 29.72 30.32 10.61
N GLY A 226 28.61 30.35 9.86
CA GLY A 226 28.12 31.56 9.17
C GLY A 226 27.78 32.71 10.12
N MET A 227 27.09 32.41 11.23
CA MET A 227 26.73 33.42 12.22
C MET A 227 27.94 33.98 12.99
N VAL A 228 28.91 33.13 13.36
CA VAL A 228 30.13 33.56 14.06
C VAL A 228 31.03 34.43 13.17
N SER A 229 31.15 34.07 11.89
CA SER A 229 31.95 34.85 10.92
C SER A 229 31.28 36.18 10.53
N ALA A 230 29.95 36.25 10.50
CA ALA A 230 29.22 37.51 10.32
C ALA A 230 29.36 38.46 11.53
N ARG A 231 29.41 37.93 12.76
CA ARG A 231 29.60 38.76 13.98
C ARG A 231 30.97 39.42 14.03
N ARG A 232 32.04 38.71 13.63
CA ARG A 232 33.41 39.27 13.65
C ARG A 232 33.63 40.43 12.67
N LYS A 233 32.83 40.52 11.59
CA LYS A 233 32.89 41.64 10.64
C LYS A 233 32.21 42.91 11.14
N ARG A 234 31.32 42.84 12.14
CA ARG A 234 30.59 44.01 12.67
C ARG A 234 31.32 44.73 13.81
N THR A 235 32.27 44.08 14.48
CA THR A 235 33.05 44.66 15.59
C THR A 235 34.40 45.25 15.16
N ALA A 236 34.72 45.24 13.87
CA ALA A 236 35.99 45.76 13.32
C ALA A 236 35.82 47.03 12.47
N GLY A 237 34.73 47.78 12.66
CA GLY A 237 34.45 49.05 12.00
C GLY A 237 34.29 50.18 13.02
#